data_AF-A0A2G5SNZ2-F1
#
_entry.id   AF-A0A2G5SNZ2-F1
#
_cell.length_a   1.000
_cell.length_b   1.000
_cell.length_c   1.000
_cell.angle_alpha   90.00
_cell.angle_beta   90.00
_cell.angle_gamma   90.00
#
_symmetry.space_group_name_H-M   'P 1'
#
loop_
_entity.id
_entity.type
_entity.pdbx_description
1 polymer ?
#
loop_
_entity_poly.entity_id
_entity_poly.type
_entity_poly.pdbx_seq_one_letter_code
_entity_poly.pdbx_strand_id
1 'polypeptide(L)'
;MSLIPFFLLLLTARISTWECGSGFISSKLSFVIAAPFDKRYVNRCCQAHDENYERCGYWEKRYADDIFCDCLNNSDSWWTRWITKPIFCTAVRMLTAWHGLTERCNRYY
;
A
#
# COMPACT_ATOMS: atom_id res chain seq x y z
N MET A 1 -24.75 -7.91 -37.14
CA MET A 1 -23.34 -7.58 -36.79
C MET A 1 -23.36 -7.02 -35.38
N SER A 2 -23.09 -7.85 -34.37
CA SER A 2 -23.28 -7.49 -32.95
C SER A 2 -22.09 -6.67 -32.45
N LEU A 3 -22.34 -5.45 -31.98
CA LEU A 3 -21.37 -4.52 -31.37
C LEU A 3 -20.96 -4.91 -29.93
N ILE A 4 -21.29 -6.13 -29.51
CA ILE A 4 -21.09 -6.67 -28.16
C ILE A 4 -19.61 -6.88 -27.77
N PRO A 5 -18.65 -7.17 -28.67
CA PRO A 5 -17.29 -7.51 -28.20
C PRO A 5 -16.46 -6.29 -27.76
N PHE A 6 -16.90 -5.06 -28.06
CA PHE A 6 -16.13 -3.86 -27.71
C PHE A 6 -16.45 -3.33 -26.29
N PHE A 7 -17.68 -3.54 -25.80
CA PHE A 7 -18.10 -3.06 -24.48
C PHE A 7 -17.54 -3.89 -23.31
N LEU A 8 -17.26 -5.18 -23.52
CA LEU A 8 -16.69 -6.05 -22.49
C LEU A 8 -15.19 -5.80 -22.22
N LEU A 9 -14.49 -5.11 -23.12
CA LEU A 9 -13.07 -4.81 -22.95
C LEU A 9 -12.80 -3.58 -22.06
N LEU A 10 -13.81 -2.76 -21.76
CA LEU A 10 -13.69 -1.51 -21.00
C LEU A 10 -13.81 -1.70 -19.47
N LEU A 11 -14.19 -2.89 -18.99
CA LEU A 11 -14.55 -3.15 -17.59
C LEU A 11 -13.37 -3.43 -16.63
N THR A 12 -12.12 -3.37 -17.07
CA THR A 12 -10.96 -3.71 -16.21
C THR A 12 -9.95 -2.58 -16.00
N ALA A 13 -10.23 -1.37 -16.49
CA ALA A 13 -9.43 -0.21 -16.12
C ALA A 13 -9.70 0.13 -14.64
N ARG A 14 -8.93 -0.49 -13.73
CA ARG A 14 -8.86 -0.09 -12.32
C ARG A 14 -8.39 1.37 -12.31
N ILE A 15 -9.32 2.31 -12.11
CA ILE A 15 -8.97 3.68 -11.75
C ILE A 15 -8.34 3.57 -10.37
N SER A 16 -7.00 3.55 -10.28
CA SER A 16 -6.32 3.46 -9.00
C SER A 16 -6.41 4.81 -8.31
N THR A 17 -7.33 4.93 -7.34
CA THR A 17 -7.29 5.97 -6.32
C THR A 17 -5.99 5.86 -5.52
N TRP A 18 -5.54 6.97 -4.94
CA TRP A 18 -4.33 6.97 -4.14
C TRP A 18 -4.62 6.31 -2.78
N GLU A 19 -4.03 5.14 -2.56
CA GLU A 19 -4.29 4.27 -1.39
C GLU A 19 -3.24 4.46 -0.28
N CYS A 20 -2.07 5.01 -0.60
CA CYS A 20 -1.03 5.12 0.42
C CYS A 20 -1.41 6.13 1.51
N GLY A 21 -1.60 5.65 2.74
CA GLY A 21 -1.75 6.48 3.94
C GLY A 21 -3.12 6.35 4.59
N SER A 22 -3.15 6.34 5.92
CA SER A 22 -4.34 6.07 6.73
C SER A 22 -5.32 7.25 6.90
N GLY A 23 -5.03 8.42 6.33
CA GLY A 23 -5.90 9.60 6.44
C GLY A 23 -5.38 10.79 5.64
N PHE A 24 -6.17 11.87 5.54
CA PHE A 24 -5.91 12.97 4.60
C PHE A 24 -4.49 13.54 4.62
N ILE A 25 -3.91 13.74 5.81
CA ILE A 25 -2.55 14.29 5.96
C ILE A 25 -1.50 13.28 5.51
N SER A 26 -1.57 12.04 6.00
CA SER A 26 -0.60 10.99 5.64
C SER A 26 -0.72 10.62 4.16
N SER A 27 -1.92 10.64 3.59
CA SER A 27 -2.16 10.41 2.15
C SER A 27 -1.55 11.51 1.27
N LYS A 28 -1.64 12.78 1.67
CA LYS A 28 -0.97 13.87 0.94
C LYS A 28 0.53 13.78 1.03
N LEU A 29 1.06 13.51 2.22
CA LEU A 29 2.49 13.40 2.44
C LEU A 29 3.09 12.22 1.65
N SER A 30 2.45 11.05 1.71
CA SER A 30 2.86 9.87 0.94
C SER A 30 2.83 10.17 -0.57
N PHE A 31 1.80 10.88 -1.05
CA PHE A 31 1.71 11.28 -2.45
C PHE A 31 2.90 12.14 -2.86
N VAL A 32 3.29 13.14 -2.05
CA VAL A 32 4.43 14.01 -2.35
C VAL A 32 5.75 13.24 -2.35
N ILE A 33 5.96 12.34 -1.40
CA ILE A 33 7.19 11.52 -1.31
C ILE A 33 7.31 10.57 -2.52
N ALA A 34 6.19 10.01 -2.98
CA ALA A 34 6.14 9.13 -4.15
C ALA A 34 6.08 9.90 -5.48
N ALA A 35 5.70 11.18 -5.46
CA ALA A 35 5.45 11.98 -6.65
C ALA A 35 6.59 12.09 -7.67
N PRO A 36 7.87 12.13 -7.27
CA PRO A 36 8.96 12.32 -8.22
C PRO A 36 9.05 11.19 -9.23
N PHE A 37 8.87 9.92 -8.81
CA PHE A 37 9.07 8.76 -9.69
C PHE A 37 8.20 7.57 -9.23
N ASP A 38 7.61 6.86 -10.20
CA ASP A 38 6.96 5.56 -10.02
C ASP A 38 5.72 5.54 -9.08
N LYS A 39 4.99 6.66 -8.98
CA LYS A 39 3.73 6.78 -8.21
C LYS A 39 2.77 5.60 -8.37
N ARG A 40 2.56 5.14 -9.61
CA ARG A 40 1.63 4.02 -9.87
C ARG A 40 2.13 2.73 -9.25
N TYR A 41 3.44 2.47 -9.30
CA TYR A 41 4.03 1.29 -8.67
C TYR A 41 3.92 1.36 -7.15
N VAL A 42 4.30 2.50 -6.56
CA VAL A 42 4.18 2.74 -5.11
C VAL A 42 2.73 2.56 -4.65
N ASN A 43 1.77 3.12 -5.39
CA ASN A 43 0.35 3.00 -5.07
C ASN A 43 -0.15 1.54 -5.12
N ARG A 44 0.35 0.73 -6.06
CA ARG A 44 0.04 -0.72 -6.09
C ARG A 44 0.62 -1.45 -4.88
N CYS A 45 1.82 -1.09 -4.43
CA CYS A 45 2.37 -1.65 -3.20
C CYS A 45 1.49 -1.30 -1.99
N CYS A 46 0.99 -0.07 -1.90
CA CYS A 46 0.09 0.35 -0.83
C CYS A 46 -1.25 -0.41 -0.88
N GLN A 47 -1.87 -0.51 -2.06
CA GLN A 47 -3.09 -1.30 -2.22
C GLN A 47 -2.91 -2.76 -1.76
N ALA A 48 -1.81 -3.40 -2.16
CA ALA A 48 -1.51 -4.75 -1.72
C ALA A 48 -1.18 -4.83 -0.21
N HIS A 49 -0.59 -3.78 0.37
CA HIS A 49 -0.34 -3.70 1.81
C HIS A 49 -1.65 -3.67 2.58
N ASP A 50 -2.55 -2.75 2.22
CA ASP A 50 -3.84 -2.58 2.90
C ASP A 50 -4.66 -3.88 2.86
N GLU A 51 -4.74 -4.54 1.70
CA GLU A 51 -5.41 -5.85 1.55
C GLU A 51 -4.84 -6.95 2.48
N ASN A 52 -3.54 -6.92 2.77
CA ASN A 52 -2.91 -7.87 3.69
C ASN A 52 -2.94 -7.42 5.16
N TYR A 53 -3.05 -6.11 5.40
CA TYR A 53 -3.00 -5.47 6.73
C TYR A 53 -4.34 -5.53 7.48
N GLU A 54 -5.44 -5.83 6.79
CA GLU A 54 -6.76 -6.04 7.39
C GLU A 54 -6.80 -7.21 8.41
N ARG A 55 -5.82 -8.12 8.35
CA ARG A 55 -5.75 -9.27 9.26
C ARG A 55 -5.37 -8.83 10.67
N CYS A 56 -6.10 -9.36 11.64
CA CYS A 56 -5.90 -9.02 13.04
C CYS A 56 -4.76 -9.85 13.65
N GLY A 57 -3.74 -9.17 14.16
CA GLY A 57 -2.61 -9.78 14.86
C GLY A 57 -1.29 -9.07 14.54
N TYR A 58 -0.41 -9.00 15.54
CA TYR A 58 0.87 -8.29 15.39
C TYR A 58 1.76 -8.94 14.32
N TRP A 59 1.79 -10.27 14.26
CA TRP A 59 2.64 -11.01 13.32
C TRP A 59 2.13 -10.90 11.88
N GLU A 60 0.82 -10.92 11.69
CA GLU A 60 0.15 -10.75 10.41
C GLU A 60 0.39 -9.33 9.86
N LYS A 61 0.22 -8.30 10.70
CA LYS A 61 0.53 -6.91 10.35
C LYS A 61 2.01 -6.73 9.99
N ARG A 62 2.93 -7.33 10.77
CA ARG A 62 4.37 -7.29 10.49
C ARG A 62 4.73 -8.00 9.18
N TYR A 63 4.08 -9.12 8.88
CA TYR A 63 4.28 -9.84 7.62
C TYR A 63 3.79 -9.00 6.42
N ALA A 64 2.65 -8.32 6.56
CA ALA A 64 2.19 -7.36 5.55
C ALA A 64 3.21 -6.23 5.33
N ASP A 65 3.79 -5.68 6.40
CA ASP A 65 4.84 -4.65 6.31
C ASP A 65 6.09 -5.15 5.55
N ASP A 66 6.50 -6.40 5.77
CA ASP A 66 7.67 -6.98 5.11
C ASP A 66 7.40 -7.20 3.61
N ILE A 67 6.24 -7.74 3.23
CA ILE A 67 5.83 -7.84 1.81
C ILE A 67 5.79 -6.47 1.15
N PHE A 68 5.25 -5.47 1.84
CA PHE A 68 5.18 -4.11 1.34
C PHE A 68 6.58 -3.51 1.09
N CYS A 69 7.51 -3.71 2.03
CA CYS A 69 8.90 -3.27 1.89
C CYS A 69 9.62 -3.96 0.73
N ASP A 70 9.40 -5.26 0.54
CA ASP A 70 9.93 -6.01 -0.59
C ASP A 70 9.33 -5.54 -1.92
N CYS A 71 8.04 -5.20 -1.95
CA CYS A 71 7.40 -4.57 -3.11
C CYS A 71 8.14 -3.30 -3.51
N LEU A 72 8.34 -2.34 -2.59
CA LEU A 72 9.07 -1.11 -2.88
C LEU A 72 10.54 -1.35 -3.31
N ASN A 73 11.16 -2.41 -2.79
CA ASN A 73 12.54 -2.78 -3.16
C ASN A 73 12.66 -3.26 -4.61
N ASN A 74 11.60 -3.83 -5.17
CA ASN A 74 11.55 -4.36 -6.54
C ASN A 74 11.16 -3.32 -7.61
N SER A 75 10.96 -2.05 -7.23
CA SER A 75 10.76 -0.97 -8.20
C SER A 75 12.03 -0.72 -8.99
N ASP A 76 11.90 -0.42 -10.29
CA ASP A 76 13.03 -0.01 -11.15
C ASP A 76 13.56 1.39 -10.82
N SER A 77 12.78 2.18 -10.09
CA SER A 77 13.13 3.55 -9.69
C SER A 77 14.15 3.56 -8.55
N TRP A 78 15.29 4.23 -8.78
CA TRP A 78 16.27 4.52 -7.73
C TRP A 78 15.63 5.29 -6.57
N TRP A 79 14.78 6.28 -6.86
CA TRP A 79 14.10 7.07 -5.85
C TRP A 79 13.20 6.21 -4.96
N THR A 80 12.46 5.28 -5.57
CA THR A 80 11.58 4.38 -4.81
C THR A 80 12.39 3.51 -3.86
N ARG A 81 13.49 2.90 -4.35
CA ARG A 81 14.31 1.99 -3.55
C ARG A 81 15.07 2.67 -2.41
N TRP A 82 15.53 3.91 -2.63
CA TRP A 82 16.46 4.58 -1.72
C TRP A 82 15.85 5.73 -0.91
N ILE A 83 14.72 6.30 -1.34
CA ILE A 83 14.05 7.41 -0.66
C ILE A 83 12.66 6.98 -0.18
N THR A 84 11.79 6.51 -1.07
CA THR A 84 10.41 6.16 -0.71
C THR A 84 10.35 4.97 0.24
N LYS A 85 11.09 3.88 -0.07
CA LYS A 85 11.14 2.65 0.73
C LYS A 85 11.48 2.90 2.19
N PRO A 86 12.64 3.50 2.56
CA PRO A 86 12.98 3.66 3.97
C PRO A 86 11.95 4.48 4.74
N ILE A 87 11.37 5.52 4.12
CA ILE A 87 10.35 6.36 4.77
C ILE A 87 9.06 5.57 5.01
N PHE A 88 8.53 4.92 3.98
CA PHE A 88 7.25 4.21 4.09
C PHE A 88 7.39 2.96 4.97
N CYS A 89 8.46 2.18 4.82
CA CYS A 89 8.74 1.01 5.67
C CYS A 89 8.84 1.38 7.14
N THR A 90 9.48 2.52 7.46
CA THR A 90 9.55 3.00 8.85
C THR A 90 8.17 3.36 9.37
N ALA A 91 7.37 4.08 8.57
CA ALA A 91 6.02 4.50 8.96
C ALA A 91 5.10 3.31 9.26
N VAL A 92 5.04 2.31 8.37
CA VAL A 92 4.15 1.14 8.58
C VAL A 92 4.61 0.27 9.76
N ARG A 93 5.92 0.08 9.94
CA ARG A 93 6.45 -0.69 11.08
C ARG A 93 6.21 0.01 12.41
N MET A 94 6.33 1.34 12.46
CA MET A 94 5.97 2.13 13.64
C MET A 94 4.49 2.00 13.96
N LEU A 95 3.63 2.03 12.94
CA LEU A 95 2.19 1.84 13.10
C LEU A 95 1.85 0.43 13.62
N THR A 96 2.47 -0.61 13.07
CA THR A 96 2.31 -2.00 13.55
C THR A 96 2.77 -2.16 14.99
N ALA A 97 3.91 -1.58 15.36
CA ALA A 97 4.38 -1.58 16.74
C ALA A 97 3.41 -0.86 17.68
N TRP A 98 2.87 0.29 17.27
CA TRP A 98 1.87 1.03 18.02
C TRP A 98 0.59 0.21 18.23
N HIS A 99 0.05 -0.39 17.17
CA HIS A 99 -1.11 -1.29 17.27
C HIS A 99 -0.83 -2.48 18.19
N GLY A 100 0.36 -3.08 18.13
CA GLY A 100 0.74 -4.18 19.02
C GLY A 100 0.74 -3.81 20.52
N LEU A 101 0.98 -2.53 20.86
CA LEU A 101 0.98 -2.04 22.24
C LEU A 101 -0.41 -1.59 22.73
N THR A 102 -1.25 -1.10 21.82
CA THR A 102 -2.50 -0.40 22.16
C THR A 102 -3.76 -1.18 21.81
N GLU A 103 -3.72 -1.97 20.75
CA GLU A 103 -4.86 -2.73 20.25
C GLU A 103 -4.72 -4.20 20.63
N ARG A 104 -5.50 -4.64 21.62
CA ARG A 104 -5.69 -6.07 21.84
C ARG A 104 -6.67 -6.56 20.78
N CYS A 105 -6.18 -7.40 19.87
CA CYS A 105 -6.99 -8.09 18.87
C CYS A 105 -8.09 -8.89 19.59
N ASN A 106 -9.32 -8.38 19.58
CA ASN A 106 -10.46 -9.05 20.20
C ASN A 106 -11.00 -10.06 19.20
N ARG A 107 -10.57 -11.32 19.34
CA ARG A 107 -10.76 -12.42 18.38
C ARG A 107 -12.19 -13.01 18.41
N TYR A 108 -13.21 -12.17 18.54
CA TYR A 108 -14.61 -12.56 18.72
C TYR A 108 -15.55 -11.81 17.77
N TYR A 109 -15.35 -11.95 16.45
CA TYR A 109 -16.40 -11.90 15.42
C TYR A 109 -15.95 -12.77 14.25
#